data_AF-A0A2U0RX54-F1
#
_entry.id   AF-A0A2U0RX54-F1
#
_cell.length_a   1.000
_cell.length_b   1.000
_cell.length_c   1.000
_cell.angle_alpha   90.00
_cell.angle_beta   90.00
_cell.angle_gamma   90.00
#
_symmetry.space_group_name_H-M   'P 1'
#
loop_
_entity.id
_entity.type
_entity.pdbx_description
1 polymer ?
#
loop_
_entity_poly.entity_id
_entity_poly.type
_entity_poly.pdbx_seq_one_letter_code
_entity_poly.pdbx_strand_id
1 'polypeptide(L)'
;AVLFYFTNTTILFLLAIGYTFVTAILLLVNQFWKVSIHCAGVTGPIFALVFVFGLEIIPLSLIIVAVCWSRIKLKNHTPSQTLAGTLIALTIGLLEYNLLYPLN
;
A
#
# COMPACT_ATOMS: atom_id res chain seq x y z
N ALA A 1 10.89 9.34 3.71
CA ALA A 1 12.02 8.40 3.56
C ALA A 1 13.28 8.97 4.18
N VAL A 2 13.83 10.08 3.65
CA VAL A 2 15.10 10.68 4.12
C VAL A 2 15.17 10.87 5.64
N LEU A 3 14.16 11.47 6.28
CA LEU A 3 14.12 11.63 7.74
C LEU A 3 14.27 10.27 8.46
N PHE A 4 13.48 9.27 8.08
CA PHE A 4 13.48 7.96 8.72
C PHE A 4 14.75 7.15 8.48
N TYR A 5 15.46 7.41 7.38
CA TYR A 5 16.79 6.88 7.14
C TYR A 5 17.78 7.42 8.18
N PHE A 6 17.79 8.74 8.39
CA PHE A 6 18.68 9.37 9.38
C PHE A 6 18.32 9.04 10.83
N THR A 7 17.05 8.80 11.14
CA THR A 7 16.61 8.38 12.48
C THR A 7 16.68 6.87 12.71
N ASN A 8 17.25 6.09 11.78
CA ASN A 8 17.34 4.62 11.84
C ASN A 8 15.99 3.93 12.13
N THR A 9 14.89 4.50 11.61
CA THR A 9 13.55 3.96 11.82
C THR A 9 13.14 3.11 10.62
N THR A 10 13.72 1.91 10.49
CA THR A 10 13.64 1.06 9.30
C THR A 10 12.23 0.84 8.79
N ILE A 11 11.27 0.48 9.65
CA ILE A 11 9.88 0.24 9.22
C ILE A 11 9.24 1.48 8.60
N LEU A 12 9.44 2.67 9.18
CA LEU A 12 8.89 3.92 8.63
C LEU A 12 9.65 4.38 7.39
N PHE A 13 10.94 4.08 7.31
CA PHE A 13 11.73 4.27 6.11
C PHE A 13 11.18 3.45 4.95
N LEU A 14 10.94 2.16 5.17
CA LEU A 14 10.35 1.24 4.18
C LEU A 14 8.94 1.69 3.77
N LEU A 15 8.06 1.95 4.73
CA LEU A 15 6.72 2.48 4.40
C LEU A 15 6.79 3.75 3.53
N ALA A 16 7.71 4.67 3.83
CA ALA A 16 7.84 5.91 3.08
C ALA A 16 8.44 5.73 1.69
N ILE A 17 9.41 4.82 1.49
CA ILE A 17 9.95 4.55 0.16
C ILE A 17 8.95 3.72 -0.67
N GLY A 18 8.21 2.80 -0.04
CA GLY A 18 7.08 2.10 -0.64
C GLY A 18 6.00 3.04 -1.15
N TYR A 19 5.63 4.07 -0.38
CA TYR A 19 4.73 5.13 -0.87
C TYR A 19 5.29 5.85 -2.10
N THR A 20 6.60 6.06 -2.16
CA THR A 20 7.25 6.70 -3.30
C THR A 20 7.11 5.82 -4.56
N PHE A 21 7.42 4.53 -4.45
CA PHE A 21 7.30 3.58 -5.56
C PHE A 21 5.84 3.37 -6.00
N VAL A 22 4.93 3.14 -5.04
CA VAL A 22 3.49 2.98 -5.33
C VAL A 22 2.95 4.22 -6.03
N THR A 23 3.29 5.43 -5.56
CA THR A 23 2.83 6.67 -6.19
C THR A 23 3.39 6.82 -7.60
N ALA A 24 4.67 6.54 -7.82
CA ALA A 24 5.28 6.59 -9.15
C ALA A 24 4.61 5.61 -10.12
N ILE A 25 4.36 4.37 -9.69
CA ILE A 25 3.66 3.37 -10.52
C ILE A 25 2.23 3.82 -10.82
N LEU A 26 1.49 4.29 -9.81
CA LEU A 26 0.12 4.76 -10.01
C LEU A 26 0.06 5.99 -10.91
N LEU A 27 1.02 6.91 -10.85
CA LEU A 27 1.09 8.06 -11.76
C LEU A 27 1.19 7.61 -13.22
N LEU A 28 2.00 6.59 -13.50
CA LEU A 28 2.17 6.01 -14.84
C LEU A 28 0.91 5.26 -15.28
N VAL A 29 0.40 4.36 -14.44
CA VAL A 29 -0.78 3.53 -14.76
C VAL A 29 -2.02 4.40 -14.96
N ASN A 30 -2.22 5.44 -14.15
CA ASN A 30 -3.38 6.33 -14.23
C ASN A 30 -3.45 7.18 -15.50
N GLN A 31 -2.38 7.26 -16.31
CA GLN A 31 -2.45 7.87 -17.64
C GLN A 31 -3.33 7.05 -18.60
N PHE A 32 -3.45 5.74 -18.36
CA PHE A 32 -4.16 4.81 -19.25
C PHE A 32 -5.38 4.18 -18.57
N TRP A 33 -5.29 3.89 -17.27
CA TRP A 33 -6.33 3.21 -16.51
C TRP A 33 -6.41 3.75 -15.10
N LYS A 34 -7.54 4.41 -14.77
CA LYS A 34 -7.75 5.15 -13.52
C LYS A 34 -7.94 4.23 -12.30
N VAL A 35 -6.85 3.62 -11.85
CA VAL A 35 -6.74 2.77 -10.67
C VAL A 35 -6.91 3.59 -9.38
N SER A 36 -7.48 2.98 -8.34
CA SER A 36 -7.80 3.67 -7.09
C SER A 36 -6.56 3.91 -6.21
N ILE A 37 -6.10 5.16 -6.17
CA ILE A 37 -5.04 5.61 -5.25
C ILE A 37 -5.47 5.53 -3.77
N HIS A 38 -6.78 5.62 -3.49
CA HIS A 38 -7.29 5.50 -2.13
C HIS A 38 -7.14 4.07 -1.60
N CYS A 39 -7.46 3.07 -2.44
CA CYS A 39 -7.30 1.66 -2.11
C CYS A 39 -5.82 1.33 -1.91
N ALA A 40 -4.97 1.70 -2.87
CA ALA A 40 -3.52 1.54 -2.75
C ALA A 40 -2.95 2.23 -1.51
N GLY A 41 -3.42 3.45 -1.22
CA GLY A 41 -2.93 4.29 -0.14
C GLY A 41 -3.22 3.73 1.25
N VAL A 42 -4.37 3.07 1.47
CA VAL A 42 -4.65 2.40 2.76
C VAL A 42 -4.01 1.02 2.87
N THR A 43 -3.78 0.35 1.75
CA THR A 43 -3.17 -0.98 1.72
C THR A 43 -1.72 -0.97 2.21
N GLY A 44 -0.92 0.03 1.84
CA GLY A 44 0.49 0.12 2.25
C GLY A 44 0.69 0.11 3.78
N PRO A 45 0.06 1.01 4.55
CA PRO A 45 0.16 1.02 6.01
C PRO A 45 -0.41 -0.24 6.66
N ILE A 46 -1.52 -0.77 6.15
CA ILE A 46 -2.10 -2.01 6.69
C ILE A 46 -1.15 -3.19 6.47
N PHE A 47 -0.50 -3.27 5.31
CA PHE A 47 0.55 -4.24 5.06
C PHE A 47 1.72 -4.08 6.03
N ALA A 48 2.23 -2.85 6.21
CA ALA A 48 3.33 -2.57 7.13
C ALA A 48 2.98 -2.93 8.57
N LEU A 49 1.75 -2.64 9.01
CA LEU A 49 1.26 -3.05 10.33
C LEU A 49 1.29 -4.57 10.43
N VAL A 50 0.62 -5.29 9.51
CA VAL A 50 0.55 -6.78 9.51
C VAL A 50 1.93 -7.42 9.50
N PHE A 51 2.89 -6.81 8.80
CA PHE A 51 4.28 -7.26 8.81
C PHE A 51 4.91 -7.13 10.21
N VAL A 52 4.64 -6.05 10.95
CA VAL A 52 5.24 -5.77 12.26
C VAL A 52 4.55 -6.53 13.40
N PHE A 53 3.22 -6.54 13.45
CA PHE A 53 2.46 -7.14 14.55
C PHE A 53 1.87 -8.52 14.20
N GLY A 54 2.17 -9.05 13.02
CA GLY A 54 1.74 -10.37 12.58
C GLY A 54 0.27 -10.43 12.16
N LEU A 55 -0.23 -11.66 12.00
CA LEU A 55 -1.57 -11.93 11.46
C LEU A 55 -2.71 -11.55 12.42
N GLU A 56 -2.45 -11.30 13.70
CA GLU A 56 -3.47 -10.92 14.69
C GLU A 56 -4.21 -9.63 14.31
N ILE A 57 -3.53 -8.73 13.62
CA ILE A 57 -4.09 -7.46 13.13
C ILE A 57 -4.58 -7.53 11.68
N ILE A 58 -4.64 -8.72 11.08
CA ILE A 58 -5.28 -8.90 9.76
C ILE A 58 -6.73 -8.38 9.69
N PRO A 59 -7.53 -8.31 10.79
CA PRO A 59 -8.86 -7.69 10.72
C PRO A 59 -8.84 -6.22 10.28
N LEU A 60 -7.71 -5.50 10.41
CA LEU A 60 -7.56 -4.14 9.85
C LEU A 60 -7.70 -4.11 8.33
N SER A 61 -7.50 -5.23 7.63
CA SER A 61 -7.74 -5.34 6.19
C SER A 61 -9.21 -5.08 5.80
N LEU A 62 -10.15 -5.16 6.75
CA LEU A 62 -11.54 -4.70 6.54
C LEU A 62 -11.62 -3.21 6.18
N ILE A 63 -10.65 -2.40 6.59
CA ILE A 63 -10.57 -0.99 6.18
C ILE A 63 -10.33 -0.90 4.66
N ILE A 64 -9.50 -1.77 4.08
CA ILE A 64 -9.29 -1.84 2.63
C ILE A 64 -10.62 -2.15 1.94
N VAL A 65 -11.37 -3.14 2.45
CA VAL A 65 -12.68 -3.52 1.91
C VAL A 65 -13.67 -2.35 1.99
N ALA A 66 -13.75 -1.66 3.12
CA ALA A 66 -14.62 -0.50 3.30
C ALA A 66 -14.27 0.64 2.34
N VAL A 67 -12.98 0.90 2.11
CA VAL A 67 -12.50 1.92 1.16
C VAL A 67 -12.81 1.52 -0.28
N CYS A 68 -12.54 0.27 -0.68
CA CYS A 68 -12.92 -0.27 -1.99
C CYS A 68 -14.43 -0.11 -2.24
N TRP A 69 -15.25 -0.54 -1.26
CA TRP A 69 -16.70 -0.41 -1.32
C TRP A 69 -17.14 1.04 -1.49
N SER A 70 -16.58 1.95 -0.69
CA SER A 70 -16.88 3.38 -0.77
C SER A 70 -16.60 3.93 -2.18
N ARG A 71 -15.46 3.57 -2.77
CA ARG A 71 -15.07 4.05 -4.11
C ARG A 71 -16.00 3.52 -5.21
N ILE A 72 -16.43 2.26 -5.10
CA ILE A 72 -17.37 1.64 -6.04
C ILE A 72 -18.77 2.24 -5.87
N LYS A 73 -19.25 2.39 -4.63
CA LYS A 73 -20.58 2.94 -4.33
C LYS A 73 -20.74 4.39 -4.79
N LEU A 74 -19.67 5.19 -4.67
CA LEU A 74 -19.61 6.56 -5.18
C LEU A 74 -19.41 6.64 -6.70
N LYS A 75 -19.36 5.49 -7.40
CA LYS A 75 -19.14 5.39 -8.85
C LYS A 75 -17.83 6.03 -9.34
N ASN A 76 -16.85 6.16 -8.45
CA ASN A 76 -15.54 6.71 -8.79
C ASN A 76 -14.61 5.68 -9.43
N HIS A 77 -14.81 4.39 -9.10
CA HIS A 77 -14.00 3.29 -9.60
C HIS A 77 -14.81 2.01 -9.82
N THR A 78 -14.34 1.14 -10.71
CA THR A 78 -14.84 -0.23 -10.87
C THR A 78 -14.17 -1.19 -9.87
N PRO A 79 -14.74 -2.41 -9.64
CA PRO A 79 -14.08 -3.43 -8.83
C PRO A 79 -12.66 -3.76 -9.29
N SER A 80 -12.43 -3.82 -10.61
CA SER A 80 -11.10 -4.08 -11.17
C SER A 80 -10.11 -2.94 -10.91
N GLN A 81 -10.56 -1.68 -10.99
CA GLN A 81 -9.72 -0.51 -10.66
C GLN A 81 -9.38 -0.44 -9.18
N THR A 82 -10.30 -0.85 -8.29
CA THR A 82 -9.99 -0.93 -6.85
C THR A 82 -9.04 -2.07 -6.54
N LEU A 83 -9.27 -3.24 -7.14
CA LEU A 83 -8.43 -4.43 -6.94
C LEU A 83 -7.01 -4.20 -7.44
N ALA A 84 -6.84 -3.62 -8.62
CA ALA A 84 -5.52 -3.30 -9.17
C ALA A 84 -4.73 -2.37 -8.25
N GLY A 85 -5.37 -1.36 -7.65
CA GLY A 85 -4.69 -0.43 -6.74
C GLY A 85 -4.21 -1.12 -5.47
N THR A 86 -5.07 -1.96 -4.88
CA THR A 86 -4.71 -2.80 -3.74
C THR A 86 -3.55 -3.75 -4.07
N LEU A 87 -3.61 -4.44 -5.21
CA LEU A 87 -2.56 -5.39 -5.62
C LEU A 87 -1.22 -4.70 -5.88
N ILE A 88 -1.22 -3.55 -6.54
CA ILE A 88 0.02 -2.77 -6.76
C ILE A 88 0.69 -2.44 -5.42
N ALA A 89 -0.06 -1.94 -4.44
CA ALA A 89 0.48 -1.63 -3.12
C ALA A 89 0.96 -2.88 -2.36
N LEU A 90 0.21 -3.98 -2.40
CA LEU A 90 0.62 -5.25 -1.78
C LEU A 90 1.89 -5.81 -2.40
N THR A 91 2.00 -5.83 -3.73
CA THR A 91 3.17 -6.34 -4.43
C THR A 91 4.41 -5.51 -4.10
N ILE A 92 4.30 -4.18 -4.06
CA ILE A 92 5.42 -3.33 -3.67
C ILE A 92 5.81 -3.57 -2.22
N GLY A 93 4.84 -3.58 -1.29
CA GLY A 93 5.11 -3.86 0.11
C GLY A 93 5.81 -5.22 0.32
N LEU A 94 5.30 -6.27 -0.33
CA LEU A 94 5.91 -7.60 -0.27
C LEU A 94 7.34 -7.60 -0.79
N LEU A 95 7.59 -7.07 -1.99
CA LEU A 95 8.92 -7.07 -2.59
C LEU A 95 9.91 -6.26 -1.75
N GLU A 96 9.50 -5.08 -1.33
CA GLU A 96 10.37 -4.15 -0.61
C GLU A 96 10.73 -4.66 0.78
N TYR A 97 9.73 -5.09 1.56
CA TYR A 97 9.99 -5.61 2.91
C TYR A 97 10.78 -6.92 2.86
N ASN A 98 10.59 -7.80 1.87
CA ASN A 98 11.42 -9.00 1.75
C ASN A 98 12.87 -8.69 1.33
N LEU A 99 13.09 -7.67 0.50
CA LEU A 99 14.41 -7.34 -0.04
C LEU A 99 15.24 -6.44 0.90
N LEU A 100 14.59 -5.47 1.53
CA LEU A 100 15.26 -4.37 2.23
C LEU A 100 15.11 -4.44 3.76
N TYR A 101 14.18 -5.26 4.28
CA TYR A 101 14.14 -5.50 5.71
C TYR A 101 15.22 -6.53 6.08
N PRO A 102 16.19 -6.18 6.94
CA PRO A 102 17.20 -7.13 7.36
C PRO A 102 16.53 -8.27 8.14
N LEU A 103 16.57 -9.48 7.55
CA LEU A 103 16.28 -10.72 8.26
C LEU A 103 17.44 -10.93 9.24
N ASN A 104 17.25 -10.48 10.48
CA ASN A 104 18.14 -10.86 11.59
C ASN A 104 17.88 -12.31 11.98
#